data_AF-A0AAW5S3E2-F1
#
_entry.id   AF-A0AAW5S3E2-F1
#
_cell.length_a   1.000
_cell.length_b   1.000
_cell.length_c   1.000
_cell.angle_alpha   90.00
_cell.angle_beta   90.00
_cell.angle_gamma   90.00
#
_symmetry.space_group_name_H-M   'P 1'
#
loop_
_entity.id
_entity.type
_entity.pdbx_description
1 polymer ?
#
loop_
_entity_poly.entity_id
_entity_poly.type
_entity_poly.pdbx_seq_one_letter_code
_entity_poly.pdbx_strand_id
1 'polypeptide(L)'
;MNAEPRTGPAKTLASALARDIEAEIVRRGWAVGESLGSEPALQQRFGVSRSVLREAVRLVEHHQVARMRRGPNGGLYICEPDAGPATRAVVIYLEYLGTTLADLLNARLVLEPLAASLAAERIDEAGIARLRAVLHAEQQWRPGLPMPRDEFHIALAEQSKNPVLQLFIKVLMRLTTRYALQSRTDSETEALEAVDHLHTHHSRIVAAVTAGDPARAKTLSERHVEAVTAWLQRHHAGDRNRGRTPRRPLNSEVPQGKLAEMLAATIGDDIAADGWRVGSVFGTETALLQRYRVSRAVFREAVRLLEYHSIAHMRRGPGGGLVIAEPAAQASIDTIALYLQYRDPSREDLRCVRDAIEIDNVAKVVKRLAEPQVAAFVASRRSGLPDDSRQTPDDVRRAIAEEFDFHVGLAQLAGNAPLDLFLRIIVELFRRHWSSTGQALPTWSDVRAVHHAHLRIADAVAAGDLSVASYRLRRHLDAAASWWL
;
A
#
# COMPACT_ATOMS: atom_id res chain seq x y z
N MET A 1 5.39 32.05 23.71
CA MET A 1 4.37 31.00 23.46
C MET A 1 4.33 30.79 21.95
N ASN A 2 5.23 29.96 21.43
CA ASN A 2 5.41 29.73 20.00
C ASN A 2 4.43 28.65 19.55
N ALA A 3 3.53 29.01 18.63
CA ALA A 3 2.64 28.06 17.97
C ALA A 3 3.46 27.23 16.97
N GLU A 4 3.44 25.92 17.13
CA GLU A 4 3.98 24.98 16.14
C GLU A 4 3.19 25.08 14.82
N PRO A 5 3.87 25.02 13.66
CA PRO A 5 3.20 25.05 12.37
C PRO A 5 2.49 23.72 12.12
N ARG A 6 1.18 23.80 11.84
CA ARG A 6 0.37 22.67 11.34
C ARG A 6 0.92 22.20 9.99
N THR A 7 1.73 21.14 9.99
CA THR A 7 2.26 20.48 8.79
C THR A 7 1.26 19.46 8.25
N GLY A 8 0.28 19.96 7.51
CA GLY A 8 -0.53 19.16 6.59
C GLY A 8 -0.78 19.97 5.32
N PRO A 9 -0.83 19.38 4.12
CA PRO A 9 -1.08 20.15 2.92
C PRO A 9 -2.48 20.77 3.01
N ALA A 10 -2.56 22.10 3.09
CA ALA A 10 -3.80 22.81 2.87
C ALA A 10 -4.41 22.35 1.53
N LYS A 11 -5.71 22.01 1.51
CA LYS A 11 -6.41 21.59 0.28
C LYS A 11 -6.27 22.70 -0.76
N THR A 12 -5.36 22.54 -1.72
CA THR A 12 -5.19 23.49 -2.81
C THR A 12 -6.37 23.36 -3.78
N LEU A 13 -6.72 24.44 -4.48
CA LEU A 13 -7.75 24.40 -5.52
C LEU A 13 -7.43 23.35 -6.61
N ALA A 14 -6.15 23.12 -6.88
CA ALA A 14 -5.69 22.07 -7.79
C ALA A 14 -5.95 20.65 -7.27
N SER A 15 -5.73 20.39 -5.97
CA SER A 15 -6.04 19.10 -5.36
C SER A 15 -7.54 18.82 -5.31
N ALA A 16 -8.37 19.84 -5.10
CA ALA A 16 -9.82 19.72 -5.20
C ALA A 16 -10.25 19.36 -6.63
N LEU A 17 -9.75 20.11 -7.62
CA LEU A 17 -10.03 19.84 -9.03
C LEU A 17 -9.55 18.45 -9.49
N ALA A 18 -8.38 17.99 -9.04
CA ALA A 18 -7.91 16.64 -9.36
C ALA A 18 -8.88 15.57 -8.86
N ARG A 19 -9.39 15.72 -7.63
CA ARG A 19 -10.43 14.84 -7.07
C ARG A 19 -11.74 14.89 -7.84
N ASP A 20 -12.16 16.07 -8.31
CA ASP A 20 -13.37 16.19 -9.12
C ASP A 20 -13.22 15.46 -10.47
N ILE A 21 -12.04 15.57 -11.10
CA ILE A 21 -11.69 14.85 -12.32
C ILE A 21 -11.68 13.34 -12.08
N GLU A 22 -11.05 12.87 -11.00
CA GLU A 22 -11.03 11.45 -10.60
C GLU A 22 -12.45 10.90 -10.37
N ALA A 23 -13.28 11.64 -9.62
CA ALA A 23 -14.66 11.24 -9.38
C ALA A 23 -15.51 11.23 -10.67
N GLU A 24 -15.21 12.10 -11.64
CA GLU A 24 -15.80 12.03 -12.98
C GLU A 24 -15.36 10.77 -13.74
N ILE A 25 -14.07 10.40 -13.69
CA ILE A 25 -13.56 9.17 -14.31
C ILE A 25 -14.25 7.94 -13.73
N VAL A 26 -14.40 7.87 -12.39
CA VAL A 26 -15.08 6.77 -11.71
C VAL A 26 -16.55 6.69 -12.11
N ARG A 27 -17.28 7.81 -12.11
CA ARG A 27 -18.72 7.84 -12.49
C ARG A 27 -18.96 7.44 -13.95
N ARG A 28 -17.98 7.65 -14.82
CA ARG A 28 -17.99 7.17 -16.22
C ARG A 28 -17.67 5.68 -16.36
N GLY A 29 -17.44 4.97 -15.26
CA GLY A 29 -17.11 3.55 -15.28
C GLY A 29 -15.71 3.28 -15.84
N TRP A 30 -14.74 4.17 -15.58
CA TRP A 30 -13.36 4.02 -16.06
C TRP A 30 -13.25 3.82 -17.57
N ALA A 31 -13.90 4.68 -18.37
CA ALA A 31 -13.88 4.61 -19.83
C ALA A 31 -12.47 4.85 -20.44
N VAL A 32 -11.59 3.85 -20.32
CA VAL A 32 -10.19 3.91 -20.75
C VAL A 32 -10.09 4.27 -22.22
N GLY A 33 -9.26 5.26 -22.52
CA GLY A 33 -9.07 5.80 -23.87
C GLY A 33 -10.04 6.92 -24.26
N GLU A 34 -11.08 7.21 -23.46
CA GLU A 34 -11.96 8.36 -23.69
C GLU A 34 -11.25 9.68 -23.34
N SER A 35 -11.56 10.75 -24.09
CA SER A 35 -11.09 12.10 -23.78
C SER A 35 -12.07 12.84 -22.86
N LEU A 36 -11.58 13.40 -21.76
CA LEU A 36 -12.32 14.29 -20.88
C LEU A 36 -12.43 15.73 -21.45
N GLY A 37 -11.69 16.04 -22.51
CA GLY A 37 -11.66 17.35 -23.17
C GLY A 37 -10.25 17.92 -23.34
N SER A 38 -10.16 18.97 -24.15
CA SER A 38 -8.93 19.74 -24.34
C SER A 38 -8.62 20.65 -23.14
N GLU A 39 -7.38 21.09 -22.98
CA GLU A 39 -6.99 22.02 -21.89
C GLU A 39 -7.92 23.26 -21.85
N PRO A 40 -8.20 23.98 -22.95
CA PRO A 40 -9.15 25.10 -22.93
C PRO A 40 -10.57 24.72 -22.53
N ALA A 41 -11.08 23.58 -22.99
CA ALA A 41 -12.42 23.11 -22.67
C ALA A 41 -12.55 22.76 -21.17
N LEU A 42 -11.52 22.13 -20.59
CA LEU A 42 -11.48 21.81 -19.16
C LEU A 42 -11.37 23.10 -18.31
N GLN A 43 -10.61 24.10 -18.74
CA GLN A 43 -10.54 25.40 -18.04
C GLN A 43 -11.92 26.07 -17.98
N GLN A 44 -12.63 26.09 -19.12
CA GLN A 44 -13.96 26.67 -19.20
C GLN A 44 -14.96 25.87 -18.36
N ARG A 45 -14.94 24.53 -18.44
CA ARG A 45 -15.87 23.65 -17.71
C ARG A 45 -15.72 23.76 -16.19
N PHE A 46 -14.49 23.80 -15.70
CA PHE A 46 -14.20 23.86 -14.26
C PHE A 46 -14.03 25.28 -13.73
N GLY A 47 -14.05 26.32 -14.58
CA GLY A 47 -13.95 27.71 -14.16
C GLY A 47 -12.61 28.07 -13.49
N VAL A 48 -11.53 27.38 -13.87
CA VAL A 48 -10.20 27.54 -13.23
C VAL A 48 -9.17 28.19 -14.15
N SER A 49 -8.16 28.81 -13.53
CA SER A 49 -7.01 29.32 -14.27
C SER A 49 -6.17 28.19 -14.89
N ARG A 50 -5.36 28.55 -15.90
CA ARG A 50 -4.47 27.59 -16.58
C ARG A 50 -3.48 26.92 -15.63
N SER A 51 -2.95 27.67 -14.67
CA SER A 51 -1.98 27.13 -13.70
C SER A 51 -2.62 26.09 -12.80
N VAL A 52 -3.84 26.35 -12.32
CA VAL A 52 -4.60 25.43 -11.48
C VAL A 52 -4.96 24.15 -12.24
N LEU A 53 -5.46 24.27 -13.47
CA LEU A 53 -5.76 23.09 -14.29
C LEU A 53 -4.52 22.24 -14.55
N ARG A 54 -3.39 22.87 -14.92
CA ARG A 54 -2.16 22.11 -15.19
C ARG A 54 -1.62 21.41 -13.96
N GLU A 55 -1.81 21.97 -12.78
CA GLU A 55 -1.42 21.31 -11.53
C GLU A 55 -2.38 20.16 -11.18
N ALA A 56 -3.69 20.34 -11.38
CA ALA A 56 -4.66 19.26 -11.20
C ALA A 56 -4.39 18.09 -12.16
N VAL A 57 -4.16 18.38 -13.45
CA VAL A 57 -3.79 17.37 -14.46
C VAL A 57 -2.53 16.60 -14.05
N ARG A 58 -1.52 17.27 -13.48
CA ARG A 58 -0.31 16.57 -13.00
C ARG A 58 -0.64 15.59 -11.87
N LEU A 59 -1.50 15.97 -10.93
CA LEU A 59 -1.91 15.07 -9.84
C LEU A 59 -2.63 13.84 -10.40
N VAL A 60 -3.57 14.04 -11.34
CA VAL A 60 -4.30 12.96 -12.02
C VAL A 60 -3.35 12.05 -12.82
N GLU A 61 -2.33 12.63 -13.47
CA GLU A 61 -1.26 11.88 -14.15
C GLU A 61 -0.41 11.09 -13.17
N HIS A 62 -0.05 11.66 -12.01
CA HIS A 62 0.69 10.96 -10.96
C HIS A 62 -0.10 9.79 -10.38
N HIS A 63 -1.41 9.94 -10.20
CA HIS A 63 -2.33 8.87 -9.82
C HIS A 63 -2.50 7.78 -10.88
N GLN A 64 -1.91 7.93 -12.07
CA GLN A 64 -1.96 6.98 -13.19
C GLN A 64 -3.38 6.74 -13.77
N VAL A 65 -4.35 7.63 -13.53
CA VAL A 65 -5.74 7.44 -14.00
C VAL A 65 -6.07 8.19 -15.29
N ALA A 66 -5.29 9.20 -15.66
CA ALA A 66 -5.42 9.88 -16.95
C ALA A 66 -4.08 10.45 -17.42
N ARG A 67 -3.97 10.77 -18.71
CA ARG A 67 -2.77 11.36 -19.32
C ARG A 67 -3.11 12.44 -20.34
N MET A 68 -2.39 13.55 -20.27
CA MET A 68 -2.52 14.64 -21.23
C MET A 68 -1.81 14.28 -22.55
N ARG A 69 -2.56 14.26 -23.65
CA ARG A 69 -2.01 14.14 -25.02
C ARG A 69 -1.93 15.52 -25.67
N ARG A 70 -0.78 15.81 -26.28
CA ARG A 70 -0.53 17.07 -27.02
C ARG A 70 -0.85 16.91 -28.51
N GLY A 71 -1.15 18.02 -29.18
CA GLY A 71 -1.37 18.08 -30.63
C GLY A 71 -2.84 18.31 -31.03
N PRO A 72 -3.14 18.33 -32.34
CA PRO A 72 -4.52 18.32 -32.83
C PRO A 72 -5.27 17.09 -32.28
N ASN A 73 -6.49 17.28 -31.77
CA ASN A 73 -7.25 16.27 -31.00
C ASN A 73 -6.60 15.87 -29.66
N GLY A 74 -5.67 16.68 -29.15
CA GLY A 74 -5.12 16.55 -27.81
C GLY A 74 -6.17 16.81 -26.72
N GLY A 75 -5.88 16.32 -25.52
CA GLY A 75 -6.79 16.39 -24.39
C GLY A 75 -6.34 15.49 -23.24
N LEU A 76 -7.11 15.51 -22.15
CA LEU A 76 -6.88 14.61 -21.03
C LEU A 76 -7.60 13.29 -21.31
N TYR A 77 -6.85 12.19 -21.45
CA TYR A 77 -7.39 10.87 -21.78
C TYR A 77 -7.35 9.93 -20.58
N ILE A 78 -8.44 9.22 -20.33
CA ILE A 78 -8.52 8.21 -19.27
C ILE A 78 -7.55 7.07 -19.59
N CYS A 79 -6.79 6.63 -18.58
CA CYS A 79 -5.83 5.55 -18.67
C CYS A 79 -6.24 4.39 -17.77
N GLU A 80 -5.77 3.20 -18.09
CA GLU A 80 -5.82 2.08 -17.15
C GLU A 80 -4.89 2.37 -15.96
N PRO A 81 -5.40 2.37 -14.70
CA PRO A 81 -4.58 2.64 -13.52
C PRO A 81 -3.46 1.62 -13.29
N ASP A 82 -2.25 2.10 -12.98
CA ASP A 82 -1.09 1.28 -12.59
C ASP A 82 -0.65 1.58 -11.15
N ALA A 83 -0.77 0.60 -10.25
CA ALA A 83 -0.28 0.70 -8.87
C ALA A 83 1.25 0.59 -8.76
N GLY A 84 1.96 0.25 -9.83
CA GLY A 84 3.39 -0.06 -9.84
C GLY A 84 4.28 1.02 -9.20
N PRO A 85 4.19 2.30 -9.61
CA PRO A 85 4.92 3.41 -8.99
C PRO A 85 4.63 3.57 -7.50
N ALA A 86 3.35 3.60 -7.11
CA ALA A 86 2.94 3.76 -5.72
C ALA A 86 3.35 2.58 -4.83
N THR A 87 3.27 1.35 -5.34
CA THR A 87 3.77 0.14 -4.67
C THR A 87 5.26 0.26 -4.35
N ARG A 88 6.07 0.80 -5.28
CA ARG A 88 7.51 1.02 -5.04
C ARG A 88 7.74 2.09 -3.99
N ALA A 89 7.01 3.20 -4.06
CA ALA A 89 7.09 4.26 -3.06
C ALA A 89 6.68 3.79 -1.66
N VAL A 90 5.67 2.91 -1.55
CA VAL A 90 5.29 2.27 -0.29
C VAL A 90 6.41 1.41 0.30
N VAL A 91 7.07 0.59 -0.53
CA VAL A 91 8.21 -0.24 -0.06
C VAL A 91 9.30 0.67 0.51
N ILE A 92 9.63 1.74 -0.21
CA ILE A 92 10.61 2.76 0.20
C ILE A 92 10.20 3.42 1.53
N TYR A 93 8.94 3.81 1.68
CA TYR A 93 8.39 4.38 2.92
C TYR A 93 8.51 3.40 4.10
N LEU A 94 8.14 2.14 3.90
CA LEU A 94 8.21 1.11 4.94
C LEU A 94 9.66 0.82 5.36
N GLU A 95 10.61 0.87 4.42
CA GLU A 95 12.05 0.79 4.71
C GLU A 95 12.54 1.99 5.52
N TYR A 96 12.10 3.20 5.15
CA TYR A 96 12.41 4.42 5.90
C TYR A 96 11.91 4.36 7.35
N LEU A 97 10.71 3.82 7.57
CA LEU A 97 10.17 3.60 8.92
C LEU A 97 10.94 2.53 9.73
N GLY A 98 11.87 1.80 9.12
CA GLY A 98 12.59 0.72 9.78
C GLY A 98 11.75 -0.53 10.01
N THR A 99 10.76 -0.80 9.15
CA THR A 99 9.92 -2.02 9.20
C THR A 99 10.80 -3.24 9.38
N THR A 100 10.66 -3.97 10.49
CA THR A 100 11.56 -5.07 10.85
C THR A 100 11.18 -6.38 10.14
N LEU A 101 12.07 -7.38 10.18
CA LEU A 101 11.72 -8.74 9.73
C LEU A 101 10.55 -9.33 10.54
N ALA A 102 10.46 -9.02 11.84
CA ALA A 102 9.36 -9.46 12.68
C ALA A 102 8.03 -8.82 12.24
N ASP A 103 8.03 -7.54 11.87
CA ASP A 103 6.84 -6.88 11.31
C ASP A 103 6.39 -7.55 10.01
N LEU A 104 7.35 -7.85 9.15
CA LEU A 104 7.11 -8.52 7.88
C LEU A 104 6.53 -9.93 8.08
N LEU A 105 7.11 -10.74 8.98
CA LEU A 105 6.57 -12.07 9.33
C LEU A 105 5.12 -11.97 9.80
N ASN A 106 4.85 -11.07 10.76
CA ASN A 106 3.50 -10.91 11.30
C ASN A 106 2.51 -10.52 10.19
N ALA A 107 2.86 -9.58 9.31
CA ALA A 107 2.00 -9.18 8.20
C ALA A 107 1.75 -10.34 7.21
N ARG A 108 2.78 -11.14 6.92
CA ARG A 108 2.65 -12.34 6.07
C ARG A 108 1.77 -13.41 6.70
N LEU A 109 1.88 -13.66 8.00
CA LEU A 109 1.01 -14.60 8.72
C LEU A 109 -0.45 -14.18 8.78
N VAL A 110 -0.72 -12.86 8.74
CA VAL A 110 -2.09 -12.34 8.68
C VAL A 110 -2.69 -12.54 7.28
N LEU A 111 -1.92 -12.33 6.21
CA LEU A 111 -2.47 -12.21 4.85
C LEU A 111 -2.28 -13.44 3.95
N GLU A 112 -1.13 -14.11 3.98
CA GLU A 112 -0.85 -15.24 3.08
C GLU A 112 -1.73 -16.47 3.36
N PRO A 113 -1.96 -16.88 4.62
CA PRO A 113 -2.87 -17.99 4.90
C PRO A 113 -4.31 -17.72 4.47
N LEU A 114 -4.77 -16.47 4.60
CA LEU A 114 -6.07 -16.04 4.08
C LEU A 114 -6.12 -16.17 2.56
N ALA A 115 -5.07 -15.71 1.86
CA ALA A 115 -4.98 -15.85 0.41
C ALA A 115 -4.94 -17.33 -0.04
N ALA A 116 -4.23 -18.19 0.68
CA ALA A 116 -4.19 -19.63 0.40
C ALA A 116 -5.56 -20.32 0.60
N SER A 117 -6.28 -19.95 1.67
CA SER A 117 -7.64 -20.44 1.91
C SER A 117 -8.59 -20.03 0.78
N LEU A 118 -8.64 -18.73 0.47
CA LEU A 118 -9.49 -18.21 -0.61
C LEU A 118 -9.08 -18.76 -1.98
N ALA A 119 -7.78 -19.01 -2.20
CA ALA A 119 -7.32 -19.66 -3.42
C ALA A 119 -7.90 -21.07 -3.54
N ALA A 120 -7.91 -21.87 -2.47
CA ALA A 120 -8.52 -23.20 -2.50
C ALA A 120 -10.03 -23.16 -2.79
N GLU A 121 -10.73 -22.12 -2.33
CA GLU A 121 -12.16 -21.93 -2.57
C GLU A 121 -12.48 -21.48 -4.00
N ARG A 122 -11.58 -20.71 -4.63
CA ARG A 122 -11.83 -19.96 -5.88
C ARG A 122 -10.96 -20.40 -7.06
N ILE A 123 -10.14 -21.44 -6.90
CA ILE A 123 -9.20 -21.91 -7.93
C ILE A 123 -9.96 -22.34 -9.20
N ASP A 124 -9.42 -21.98 -10.37
CA ASP A 124 -9.90 -22.40 -11.68
C ASP A 124 -8.80 -23.15 -12.45
N GLU A 125 -9.13 -23.76 -13.60
CA GLU A 125 -8.18 -24.55 -14.40
C GLU A 125 -6.96 -23.73 -14.84
N ALA A 126 -7.15 -22.46 -15.21
CA ALA A 126 -6.08 -21.55 -15.57
C ALA A 126 -5.15 -21.27 -14.37
N GLY A 127 -5.71 -21.11 -13.18
CA GLY A 127 -4.99 -20.96 -11.92
C GLY A 127 -4.19 -22.21 -11.56
N ILE A 128 -4.75 -23.41 -11.76
CA ILE A 128 -4.02 -24.68 -11.58
C ILE A 128 -2.80 -24.74 -12.50
N ALA A 129 -3.00 -24.41 -13.79
CA ALA A 129 -1.91 -24.37 -14.76
C ALA A 129 -0.84 -23.35 -14.37
N ARG A 130 -1.24 -22.16 -13.91
CA ARG A 130 -0.32 -21.12 -13.43
C ARG A 130 0.51 -21.59 -12.24
N LEU A 131 -0.12 -22.15 -11.20
CA LEU A 131 0.60 -22.64 -10.01
C LEU A 131 1.56 -23.77 -10.35
N ARG A 132 1.16 -24.70 -11.23
CA ARG A 132 2.05 -25.77 -11.72
C ARG A 132 3.24 -25.23 -12.51
N ALA A 133 3.04 -24.22 -13.35
CA ALA A 133 4.12 -23.58 -14.09
C ALA A 133 5.15 -22.94 -13.16
N VAL A 134 4.70 -22.27 -12.09
CA VAL A 134 5.60 -21.68 -11.08
C VAL A 134 6.39 -22.77 -10.34
N LEU A 135 5.74 -23.85 -9.88
CA LEU A 135 6.45 -24.96 -9.25
C LEU A 135 7.51 -25.60 -10.17
N HIS A 136 7.19 -25.74 -11.46
CA HIS A 136 8.13 -26.27 -12.43
C HIS A 136 9.33 -25.34 -12.64
N ALA A 137 9.11 -24.02 -12.71
CA ALA A 137 10.19 -23.04 -12.79
C ALA A 137 11.10 -23.08 -11.54
N GLU A 138 10.52 -23.24 -10.34
CA GLU A 138 11.28 -23.42 -9.10
C GLU A 138 12.16 -24.67 -9.15
N GLN A 139 11.63 -25.80 -9.61
CA GLN A 139 12.37 -27.06 -9.73
C GLN A 139 13.54 -26.99 -10.72
N GLN A 140 13.41 -26.13 -11.74
CA GLN A 140 14.45 -25.91 -12.75
C GLN A 140 15.53 -24.92 -12.31
N TRP A 141 15.38 -24.25 -11.16
CA TRP A 141 16.38 -23.30 -10.67
C TRP A 141 17.72 -23.98 -10.39
N ARG A 142 18.82 -23.28 -10.67
CA ARG A 142 20.19 -23.72 -10.44
C ARG A 142 21.02 -22.55 -9.88
N PRO A 143 22.07 -22.82 -9.09
CA PRO A 143 23.01 -21.78 -8.64
C PRO A 143 23.52 -20.92 -9.80
N GLY A 144 23.54 -19.60 -9.59
CA GLY A 144 23.88 -18.62 -10.64
C GLY A 144 22.68 -18.06 -11.42
N LEU A 145 21.50 -18.70 -11.35
CA LEU A 145 20.26 -18.13 -11.86
C LEU A 145 19.59 -17.21 -10.81
N PRO A 146 18.84 -16.17 -11.23
CA PRO A 146 18.00 -15.42 -10.31
C PRO A 146 17.01 -16.36 -9.60
N MET A 147 17.00 -16.33 -8.26
CA MET A 147 16.06 -17.11 -7.47
C MET A 147 14.61 -16.65 -7.71
N PRO A 148 13.65 -17.55 -7.98
CA PRO A 148 12.23 -17.22 -8.14
C PRO A 148 11.55 -17.02 -6.77
N ARG A 149 12.06 -16.10 -5.94
CA ARG A 149 11.67 -16.01 -4.51
C ARG A 149 10.23 -15.57 -4.27
N ASP A 150 9.68 -14.77 -5.16
CA ASP A 150 8.40 -14.07 -4.93
C ASP A 150 7.27 -14.56 -5.85
N GLU A 151 7.60 -15.29 -6.92
CA GLU A 151 6.64 -15.60 -7.97
C GLU A 151 5.53 -16.54 -7.48
N PHE A 152 5.86 -17.50 -6.62
CA PHE A 152 4.88 -18.40 -6.01
C PHE A 152 3.83 -17.67 -5.19
N HIS A 153 4.27 -16.83 -4.25
CA HIS A 153 3.37 -16.11 -3.35
C HIS A 153 2.47 -15.13 -4.12
N ILE A 154 2.99 -14.48 -5.15
CA ILE A 154 2.20 -13.63 -6.04
C ILE A 154 1.18 -14.47 -6.83
N ALA A 155 1.60 -15.59 -7.43
CA ALA A 155 0.71 -16.47 -8.19
C ALA A 155 -0.39 -17.10 -7.33
N LEU A 156 -0.08 -17.47 -6.08
CA LEU A 156 -1.04 -17.96 -5.10
C LEU A 156 -2.04 -16.88 -4.70
N ALA A 157 -1.56 -15.67 -4.41
CA ALA A 157 -2.42 -14.52 -4.11
C ALA A 157 -3.36 -14.18 -5.28
N GLU A 158 -2.89 -14.28 -6.53
CA GLU A 158 -3.74 -14.14 -7.72
C GLU A 158 -4.93 -15.12 -7.70
N GLN A 159 -4.73 -16.35 -7.21
CA GLN A 159 -5.79 -17.36 -7.14
C GLN A 159 -6.82 -17.12 -6.04
N SER A 160 -6.52 -16.29 -5.04
CA SER A 160 -7.55 -15.82 -4.08
C SER A 160 -8.67 -15.02 -4.75
N LYS A 161 -8.44 -14.55 -5.99
CA LYS A 161 -9.30 -13.62 -6.75
C LYS A 161 -9.68 -12.35 -5.97
N ASN A 162 -8.98 -12.05 -4.88
CA ASN A 162 -9.16 -10.84 -4.07
C ASN A 162 -8.09 -9.80 -4.46
N PRO A 163 -8.45 -8.70 -5.12
CA PRO A 163 -7.47 -7.73 -5.64
C PRO A 163 -6.70 -6.99 -4.53
N VAL A 164 -7.28 -6.88 -3.32
CA VAL A 164 -6.62 -6.28 -2.15
C VAL A 164 -5.50 -7.19 -1.66
N LEU A 165 -5.77 -8.48 -1.47
CA LEU A 165 -4.75 -9.47 -1.08
C LEU A 165 -3.63 -9.58 -2.11
N GLN A 166 -3.98 -9.60 -3.41
CA GLN A 166 -3.01 -9.62 -4.49
C GLN A 166 -2.03 -8.45 -4.39
N LEU A 167 -2.53 -7.24 -4.18
CA LEU A 167 -1.69 -6.06 -4.08
C LEU A 167 -0.84 -6.06 -2.81
N PHE A 168 -1.43 -6.37 -1.66
CA PHE A 168 -0.72 -6.35 -0.38
C PHE A 168 0.35 -7.43 -0.31
N ILE A 169 0.07 -8.65 -0.77
CA ILE A 169 1.08 -9.71 -0.85
C ILE A 169 2.21 -9.31 -1.81
N LYS A 170 1.89 -8.67 -2.95
CA LYS A 170 2.92 -8.14 -3.86
C LYS A 170 3.83 -7.08 -3.19
N VAL A 171 3.28 -6.22 -2.32
CA VAL A 171 4.09 -5.28 -1.52
C VAL A 171 4.98 -6.04 -0.53
N LEU A 172 4.42 -6.99 0.22
CA LEU A 172 5.15 -7.79 1.21
C LEU A 172 6.27 -8.61 0.57
N MET A 173 6.04 -9.18 -0.61
CA MET A 173 7.07 -9.95 -1.32
C MET A 173 8.24 -9.07 -1.77
N ARG A 174 7.97 -7.86 -2.24
CA ARG A 174 9.04 -6.90 -2.57
C ARG A 174 9.90 -6.54 -1.36
N LEU A 175 9.27 -6.33 -0.19
CA LEU A 175 10.00 -6.13 1.07
C LEU A 175 10.80 -7.38 1.46
N THR A 176 10.19 -8.57 1.34
CA THR A 176 10.82 -9.85 1.65
C THR A 176 12.06 -10.09 0.79
N THR A 177 12.00 -9.83 -0.51
CA THR A 177 13.17 -9.93 -1.39
C THR A 177 14.30 -9.00 -0.95
N ARG A 178 14.01 -7.78 -0.47
CA ARG A 178 15.06 -6.87 0.00
C ARG A 178 15.74 -7.38 1.26
N TYR A 179 14.98 -7.96 2.19
CA TYR A 179 15.49 -8.66 3.35
C TYR A 179 16.30 -9.90 2.96
N ALA A 180 15.80 -10.73 2.07
CA ALA A 180 16.45 -11.96 1.63
C ALA A 180 17.77 -11.69 0.87
N LEU A 181 17.89 -10.56 0.16
CA LEU A 181 19.15 -10.12 -0.46
C LEU A 181 20.24 -9.74 0.56
N GLN A 182 19.88 -9.57 1.83
CA GLN A 182 20.83 -9.35 2.93
C GLN A 182 21.18 -10.67 3.64
N SER A 183 20.37 -11.71 3.47
CA SER A 183 20.64 -13.06 3.98
C SER A 183 21.64 -13.78 3.08
N ARG A 184 22.54 -14.57 3.66
CA ARG A 184 23.50 -15.39 2.93
C ARG A 184 23.35 -16.85 3.30
N THR A 185 23.45 -17.72 2.31
CA THR A 185 23.80 -19.13 2.53
C THR A 185 25.31 -19.20 2.64
N ASP A 186 25.83 -19.96 3.60
CA ASP A 186 27.25 -20.13 3.84
C ASP A 186 27.89 -21.08 2.81
N SER A 187 27.07 -21.85 2.08
CA SER A 187 27.52 -22.73 1.00
C SER A 187 26.51 -22.88 -0.14
N GLU A 188 26.96 -23.41 -1.28
CA GLU A 188 26.10 -23.78 -2.42
C GLU A 188 25.16 -24.96 -2.07
N THR A 189 25.64 -25.90 -1.26
CA THR A 189 24.83 -27.03 -0.76
C THR A 189 23.65 -26.56 0.08
N GLU A 190 23.88 -25.63 1.01
CA GLU A 190 22.82 -25.05 1.84
C GLU A 190 21.81 -24.25 1.01
N ALA A 191 22.26 -23.59 -0.06
CA ALA A 191 21.36 -22.90 -0.99
C ALA A 191 20.45 -23.89 -1.74
N LEU A 192 21.00 -25.03 -2.17
CA LEU A 192 20.24 -26.09 -2.83
C LEU A 192 19.22 -26.74 -1.88
N GLU A 193 19.61 -27.06 -0.65
CA GLU A 193 18.72 -27.61 0.38
C GLU A 193 17.59 -26.63 0.71
N ALA A 194 17.89 -25.34 0.86
CA ALA A 194 16.88 -24.32 1.13
C ALA A 194 15.83 -24.24 0.00
N VAL A 195 16.25 -24.37 -1.27
CA VAL A 195 15.34 -24.36 -2.42
C VAL A 195 14.51 -25.65 -2.49
N ASP A 196 15.09 -26.81 -2.18
CA ASP A 196 14.34 -28.08 -2.15
C ASP A 196 13.27 -28.09 -1.04
N HIS A 197 13.62 -27.60 0.14
CA HIS A 197 12.67 -27.40 1.24
C HIS A 197 11.55 -26.42 0.86
N LEU A 198 11.90 -25.30 0.22
CA LEU A 198 10.95 -24.30 -0.29
C LEU A 198 9.98 -24.93 -1.29
N HIS A 199 10.50 -25.64 -2.29
CA HIS A 199 9.72 -26.31 -3.32
C HIS A 199 8.78 -27.38 -2.73
N THR A 200 9.24 -28.13 -1.73
CA THR A 200 8.42 -29.11 -1.01
C THR A 200 7.24 -28.43 -0.30
N HIS A 201 7.47 -27.28 0.35
CA HIS A 201 6.40 -26.53 1.00
C HIS A 201 5.39 -25.99 -0.01
N HIS A 202 5.88 -25.32 -1.06
CA HIS A 202 5.03 -24.79 -2.13
C HIS A 202 4.19 -25.89 -2.79
N SER A 203 4.79 -27.05 -3.10
CA SER A 203 4.09 -28.20 -3.68
C SER A 203 2.95 -28.71 -2.81
N ARG A 204 3.16 -28.78 -1.49
CA ARG A 204 2.11 -29.18 -0.53
C ARG A 204 0.97 -28.17 -0.47
N ILE A 205 1.27 -26.87 -0.54
CA ILE A 205 0.25 -25.81 -0.58
C ILE A 205 -0.56 -25.93 -1.89
N VAL A 206 0.10 -26.05 -3.04
CA VAL A 206 -0.60 -26.22 -4.33
C VAL A 206 -1.46 -27.47 -4.33
N ALA A 207 -0.99 -28.59 -3.77
CA ALA A 207 -1.81 -29.80 -3.65
C ALA A 207 -3.08 -29.56 -2.81
N ALA A 208 -3.00 -28.83 -1.70
CA ALA A 208 -4.18 -28.50 -0.89
C ALA A 208 -5.13 -27.53 -1.60
N VAL A 209 -4.60 -26.50 -2.28
CA VAL A 209 -5.38 -25.55 -3.06
C VAL A 209 -6.11 -26.24 -4.21
N THR A 210 -5.40 -27.06 -5.00
CA THR A 210 -6.00 -27.77 -6.14
C THR A 210 -6.96 -28.89 -5.73
N ALA A 211 -6.87 -29.38 -4.49
CA ALA A 211 -7.84 -30.30 -3.91
C ALA A 211 -9.09 -29.60 -3.35
N GLY A 212 -9.13 -28.27 -3.36
CA GLY A 212 -10.24 -27.49 -2.78
C GLY A 212 -10.33 -27.65 -1.26
N ASP A 213 -9.19 -27.69 -0.56
CA ASP A 213 -9.10 -27.82 0.91
C ASP A 213 -8.56 -26.52 1.54
N PRO A 214 -9.45 -25.55 1.89
CA PRO A 214 -9.05 -24.23 2.37
C PRO A 214 -8.37 -24.29 3.73
N ALA A 215 -8.87 -25.16 4.63
CA ALA A 215 -8.30 -25.32 5.97
C ALA A 215 -6.87 -25.84 5.90
N ARG A 216 -6.61 -26.87 5.08
CA ARG A 216 -5.27 -27.40 4.89
C ARG A 216 -4.36 -26.42 4.16
N ALA A 217 -4.85 -25.72 3.14
CA ALA A 217 -4.08 -24.70 2.42
C ALA A 217 -3.62 -23.58 3.37
N LYS A 218 -4.52 -23.11 4.24
CA LYS A 218 -4.22 -22.13 5.29
C LYS A 218 -3.11 -22.61 6.23
N THR A 219 -3.28 -23.78 6.86
CA THR A 219 -2.30 -24.32 7.81
C THR A 219 -0.92 -24.58 7.17
N LEU A 220 -0.89 -25.06 5.92
CA LEU A 220 0.37 -25.26 5.21
C LEU A 220 1.06 -23.93 4.87
N SER A 221 0.28 -22.90 4.51
CA SER A 221 0.80 -21.55 4.28
C SER A 221 1.36 -20.92 5.56
N GLU A 222 0.69 -21.08 6.71
CA GLU A 222 1.18 -20.60 8.01
C GLU A 222 2.56 -21.21 8.33
N ARG A 223 2.66 -22.53 8.29
CA ARG A 223 3.91 -23.26 8.56
C ARG A 223 5.02 -22.88 7.58
N HIS A 224 4.67 -22.63 6.33
CA HIS A 224 5.61 -22.20 5.31
C HIS A 224 6.21 -20.82 5.64
N VAL A 225 5.36 -19.84 5.97
CA VAL A 225 5.79 -18.48 6.34
C VAL A 225 6.65 -18.48 7.60
N GLU A 226 6.29 -19.29 8.61
CA GLU A 226 7.10 -19.50 9.82
C GLU A 226 8.48 -20.08 9.49
N ALA A 227 8.53 -21.13 8.68
CA ALA A 227 9.78 -21.79 8.29
C ALA A 227 10.71 -20.85 7.50
N VAL A 228 10.18 -20.12 6.53
CA VAL A 228 10.96 -19.14 5.74
C VAL A 228 11.49 -18.04 6.64
N THR A 229 10.71 -17.55 7.60
CA THR A 229 11.20 -16.50 8.49
C THR A 229 12.26 -17.01 9.45
N ALA A 230 12.06 -18.20 10.05
CA ALA A 230 13.08 -18.81 10.89
C ALA A 230 14.40 -19.01 10.11
N TRP A 231 14.31 -19.38 8.83
CA TRP A 231 15.45 -19.43 7.95
C TRP A 231 16.09 -18.05 7.75
N LEU A 232 15.31 -17.02 7.39
CA LEU A 232 15.83 -15.65 7.20
C LEU A 232 16.52 -15.12 8.46
N GLN A 233 15.92 -15.31 9.64
CA GLN A 233 16.48 -14.89 10.93
C GLN A 233 17.84 -15.53 11.22
N ARG A 234 17.99 -16.83 10.94
CA ARG A 234 19.28 -17.54 11.14
C ARG A 234 20.37 -17.05 10.18
N HIS A 235 19.98 -16.66 8.98
CA HIS A 235 20.90 -16.30 7.89
C HIS A 235 21.05 -14.79 7.68
N HIS A 236 20.38 -13.98 8.49
CA HIS A 236 20.57 -12.53 8.51
C HIS A 236 21.87 -12.20 9.21
N ALA A 237 22.88 -11.78 8.44
CA ALA A 237 24.10 -11.22 9.01
C ALA A 237 23.76 -9.92 9.77
N GLY A 238 24.19 -9.85 11.04
CA GLY A 238 24.08 -8.65 11.86
C GLY A 238 24.81 -7.44 11.24
N ASP A 239 24.00 -6.51 10.75
CA ASP A 239 24.16 -5.05 10.63
C ASP A 239 25.27 -4.37 9.79
N ARG A 240 24.80 -3.39 9.00
CA ARG A 240 25.38 -2.05 8.74
C ARG A 240 26.87 -1.89 8.44
N ASN A 241 27.35 -2.42 7.31
CA ASN A 241 28.28 -1.72 6.43
C ASN A 241 28.75 -2.66 5.32
N ARG A 242 28.44 -2.36 4.07
CA ARG A 242 29.35 -2.57 2.91
C ARG A 242 28.69 -2.10 1.64
N GLY A 243 29.45 -1.31 0.87
CA GLY A 243 29.04 -0.75 -0.42
C GLY A 243 28.51 -1.83 -1.35
N ARG A 244 27.28 -1.63 -1.82
CA ARG A 244 26.65 -2.47 -2.82
C ARG A 244 27.11 -2.03 -4.21
N THR A 245 27.47 -3.02 -5.02
CA THR A 245 27.94 -2.89 -6.41
C THR A 245 26.93 -2.12 -7.26
N PRO A 246 27.37 -1.26 -8.21
CA PRO A 246 26.47 -0.50 -9.07
C PRO A 246 25.49 -1.42 -9.81
N ARG A 247 24.20 -1.14 -9.70
CA ARG A 247 23.15 -1.90 -10.39
C ARG A 247 23.17 -1.59 -11.89
N ARG A 248 22.82 -2.63 -12.67
CA ARG A 248 22.85 -2.73 -14.14
C ARG A 248 22.23 -1.48 -14.81
N PRO A 249 22.80 -0.96 -15.91
CA PRO A 249 22.29 0.23 -16.60
C PRO A 249 20.84 0.05 -17.07
N LEU A 250 20.06 1.12 -17.00
CA LEU A 250 18.68 1.17 -17.48
C LEU A 250 18.67 0.97 -19.01
N ASN A 251 17.88 0.02 -19.51
CA ASN A 251 17.83 -0.33 -20.93
C ASN A 251 17.09 0.76 -21.73
N SER A 252 17.67 1.24 -22.84
CA SER A 252 17.17 2.42 -23.57
C SER A 252 16.03 2.16 -24.56
N GLU A 253 15.64 0.90 -24.77
CA GLU A 253 14.56 0.50 -25.70
C GLU A 253 13.15 0.65 -25.12
N VAL A 254 13.04 1.04 -23.85
CA VAL A 254 11.77 1.14 -23.12
C VAL A 254 11.13 2.52 -23.35
N PRO A 255 9.78 2.63 -23.46
CA PRO A 255 9.10 3.93 -23.54
C PRO A 255 9.51 4.89 -22.42
N GLN A 256 9.67 6.18 -22.77
CA GLN A 256 10.25 7.19 -21.88
C GLN A 256 9.59 7.27 -20.49
N GLY A 257 8.26 7.15 -20.41
CA GLY A 257 7.54 7.18 -19.13
C GLY A 257 7.94 6.02 -18.22
N LYS A 258 8.08 4.82 -18.78
CA LYS A 258 8.50 3.65 -18.02
C LYS A 258 9.98 3.73 -17.63
N LEU A 259 10.81 4.34 -18.47
CA LEU A 259 12.20 4.64 -18.12
C LEU A 259 12.30 5.63 -16.95
N ALA A 260 11.46 6.66 -16.92
CA ALA A 260 11.40 7.61 -15.81
C ALA A 260 10.93 6.96 -14.50
N GLU A 261 9.93 6.08 -14.56
CA GLU A 261 9.51 5.26 -13.42
C GLU A 261 10.64 4.36 -12.88
N MET A 262 11.38 3.70 -13.77
CA MET A 262 12.51 2.86 -13.40
C MET A 262 13.65 3.68 -12.80
N LEU A 263 13.90 4.88 -13.33
CA LEU A 263 14.88 5.81 -12.79
C LEU A 263 14.48 6.32 -11.40
N ALA A 264 13.23 6.72 -11.19
CA ALA A 264 12.73 7.16 -9.88
C ALA A 264 12.89 6.04 -8.83
N ALA A 265 12.54 4.80 -9.19
CA ALA A 265 12.75 3.65 -8.33
C ALA A 265 14.24 3.43 -8.01
N THR A 266 15.11 3.54 -9.01
CA THR A 266 16.56 3.36 -8.85
C THR A 266 17.16 4.44 -7.94
N ILE A 267 16.76 5.70 -8.10
CA ILE A 267 17.19 6.80 -7.22
C ILE A 267 16.72 6.55 -5.78
N GLY A 268 15.46 6.13 -5.59
CA GLY A 268 14.94 5.81 -4.26
C GLY A 268 15.71 4.69 -3.57
N ASP A 269 16.05 3.64 -4.32
CA ASP A 269 16.88 2.53 -3.83
C ASP A 269 18.30 2.98 -3.43
N ASP A 270 18.91 3.86 -4.22
CA ASP A 270 20.23 4.41 -3.92
C ASP A 270 20.20 5.32 -2.68
N ILE A 271 19.16 6.15 -2.53
CA ILE A 271 18.94 6.99 -1.34
C ILE A 271 18.77 6.12 -0.07
N ALA A 272 17.98 5.05 -0.17
CA ALA A 272 17.79 4.12 0.92
C ALA A 272 19.11 3.41 1.29
N ALA A 273 19.89 3.02 0.29
CA ALA A 273 21.21 2.41 0.49
C ALA A 273 22.22 3.35 1.16
N ASP A 274 22.13 4.66 0.89
CA ASP A 274 22.98 5.70 1.50
C ASP A 274 22.50 6.11 2.92
N GLY A 275 21.47 5.45 3.44
CA GLY A 275 20.99 5.59 4.82
C GLY A 275 20.07 6.78 5.07
N TRP A 276 19.29 7.21 4.07
CA TRP A 276 18.24 8.22 4.24
C TRP A 276 18.71 9.52 4.90
N ARG A 277 19.76 10.15 4.36
CA ARG A 277 20.27 11.44 4.86
C ARG A 277 19.31 12.59 4.52
N VAL A 278 18.17 12.66 5.20
CA VAL A 278 17.10 13.64 4.98
C VAL A 278 17.66 15.07 5.02
N GLY A 279 17.23 15.89 4.05
CA GLY A 279 17.68 17.28 3.89
C GLY A 279 19.03 17.45 3.19
N SER A 280 19.81 16.38 3.01
CA SER A 280 21.07 16.44 2.27
C SER A 280 20.85 16.40 0.75
N VAL A 281 21.82 16.95 0.01
CA VAL A 281 21.83 16.91 -1.46
C VAL A 281 22.39 15.56 -1.91
N PHE A 282 21.56 14.75 -2.56
CA PHE A 282 21.95 13.46 -3.13
C PHE A 282 22.87 13.63 -4.35
N GLY A 283 22.64 14.67 -5.15
CA GLY A 283 23.51 15.03 -6.27
C GLY A 283 22.99 16.22 -7.07
N THR A 284 23.87 16.85 -7.84
CA THR A 284 23.48 17.90 -8.80
C THR A 284 22.79 17.30 -10.02
N GLU A 285 21.93 18.06 -10.71
CA GLU A 285 21.26 17.59 -11.94
C GLU A 285 22.27 17.03 -12.95
N THR A 286 23.35 17.77 -13.21
CA THR A 286 24.41 17.35 -14.15
C THR A 286 25.06 16.03 -13.73
N ALA A 287 25.40 15.88 -12.45
CA ALA A 287 26.03 14.66 -11.96
C ALA A 287 25.09 13.45 -12.03
N LEU A 288 23.81 13.63 -11.71
CA LEU A 288 22.81 12.56 -11.74
C LEU A 288 22.46 12.14 -13.18
N LEU A 289 22.38 13.08 -14.12
CA LEU A 289 22.23 12.78 -15.55
C LEU A 289 23.37 11.90 -16.07
N GLN A 290 24.60 12.22 -15.68
CA GLN A 290 25.79 11.44 -16.04
C GLN A 290 25.81 10.07 -15.34
N ARG A 291 25.53 10.04 -14.03
CA ARG A 291 25.50 8.81 -13.20
C ARG A 291 24.54 7.78 -13.77
N TYR A 292 23.31 8.18 -14.08
CA TYR A 292 22.26 7.27 -14.56
C TYR A 292 22.20 7.15 -16.09
N ARG A 293 23.00 7.93 -16.83
CA ARG A 293 23.06 7.92 -18.30
C ARG A 293 21.70 8.11 -18.96
N VAL A 294 20.94 9.10 -18.48
CA VAL A 294 19.58 9.40 -18.96
C VAL A 294 19.48 10.81 -19.54
N SER A 295 18.48 11.03 -20.39
CA SER A 295 18.19 12.36 -20.90
C SER A 295 17.61 13.28 -19.81
N ARG A 296 17.76 14.59 -19.99
CA ARG A 296 17.16 15.59 -19.08
C ARG A 296 15.64 15.46 -18.99
N ALA A 297 14.98 15.04 -20.07
CA ALA A 297 13.53 14.86 -20.07
C ALA A 297 13.09 13.68 -19.18
N VAL A 298 13.81 12.54 -19.25
CA VAL A 298 13.58 11.37 -18.38
C VAL A 298 13.86 11.72 -16.92
N PHE A 299 14.98 12.39 -16.65
CA PHE A 299 15.35 12.79 -15.29
C PHE A 299 14.32 13.72 -14.66
N ARG A 300 13.86 14.74 -15.37
CA ARG A 300 12.81 15.65 -14.87
C ARG A 300 11.50 14.92 -14.55
N GLU A 301 11.16 13.89 -15.30
CA GLU A 301 9.98 13.09 -15.04
C GLU A 301 10.15 12.18 -13.82
N ALA A 302 11.33 11.56 -13.68
CA ALA A 302 11.66 10.78 -12.50
C ALA A 302 11.66 11.64 -11.21
N VAL A 303 12.21 12.86 -11.28
CA VAL A 303 12.17 13.82 -10.18
C VAL A 303 10.74 14.14 -9.78
N ARG A 304 9.81 14.34 -10.73
CA ARG A 304 8.41 14.61 -10.39
C ARG A 304 7.77 13.45 -9.63
N LEU A 305 8.07 12.21 -10.03
CA LEU A 305 7.60 11.03 -9.30
C LEU A 305 8.18 10.97 -7.88
N LEU A 306 9.46 11.29 -7.72
CA LEU A 306 10.11 11.37 -6.41
C LEU A 306 9.51 12.48 -5.53
N GLU A 307 9.22 13.65 -6.12
CA GLU A 307 8.57 14.78 -5.44
C GLU A 307 7.16 14.41 -4.99
N TYR A 308 6.37 13.84 -5.90
CA TYR A 308 4.99 13.44 -5.65
C TYR A 308 4.89 12.42 -4.50
N HIS A 309 5.77 11.41 -4.49
CA HIS A 309 5.83 10.42 -3.41
C HIS A 309 6.66 10.87 -2.19
N SER A 310 7.06 12.15 -2.12
CA SER A 310 7.83 12.73 -1.01
C SER A 310 9.17 12.01 -0.71
N ILE A 311 9.82 11.45 -1.72
CA ILE A 311 11.12 10.77 -1.60
C ILE A 311 12.27 11.77 -1.73
N ALA A 312 12.17 12.69 -2.69
CA ALA A 312 13.18 13.73 -2.93
C ALA A 312 12.57 14.91 -3.68
N HIS A 313 13.20 16.09 -3.59
CA HIS A 313 12.76 17.29 -4.33
C HIS A 313 13.93 18.07 -4.92
N MET A 314 13.71 18.80 -6.00
CA MET A 314 14.76 19.61 -6.62
C MET A 314 14.87 21.00 -5.99
N ARG A 315 16.04 21.30 -5.42
CA ARG A 315 16.42 22.65 -4.99
C ARG A 315 17.15 23.38 -6.11
N ARG A 316 16.66 24.56 -6.51
CA ARG A 316 17.29 25.41 -7.53
C ARG A 316 18.34 26.35 -6.93
N GLY A 317 19.31 26.78 -7.73
CA GLY A 317 20.34 27.76 -7.37
C GLY A 317 21.72 27.16 -7.06
N PRO A 318 22.72 27.99 -6.68
CA PRO A 318 24.05 27.54 -6.29
C PRO A 318 23.98 26.56 -5.11
N GLY A 319 24.68 25.42 -5.19
CA GLY A 319 24.55 24.33 -4.20
C GLY A 319 23.19 23.62 -4.23
N GLY A 320 22.39 23.86 -5.27
CA GLY A 320 21.15 23.14 -5.57
C GLY A 320 21.41 21.74 -6.12
N GLY A 321 20.36 20.95 -6.16
CA GLY A 321 20.41 19.54 -6.55
C GLY A 321 19.17 18.80 -6.06
N LEU A 322 19.19 17.49 -6.24
CA LEU A 322 18.14 16.61 -5.72
C LEU A 322 18.36 16.45 -4.21
N VAL A 323 17.43 16.97 -3.41
CA VAL A 323 17.47 16.95 -1.95
C VAL A 323 16.59 15.80 -1.45
N ILE A 324 17.13 14.98 -0.54
CA ILE A 324 16.39 13.86 0.06
C ILE A 324 15.29 14.44 0.96
N ALA A 325 14.05 14.01 0.74
CA ALA A 325 12.91 14.39 1.57
C ALA A 325 12.63 13.31 2.63
N GLU A 326 11.80 13.65 3.60
CA GLU A 326 11.22 12.67 4.54
C GLU A 326 10.07 11.93 3.83
N PRO A 327 10.17 10.60 3.60
CA PRO A 327 9.14 9.84 2.90
C PRO A 327 7.78 9.90 3.61
N ALA A 328 6.72 10.17 2.84
CA ALA A 328 5.35 10.17 3.32
C ALA A 328 4.47 9.23 2.48
N ALA A 329 3.56 8.51 3.14
CA ALA A 329 2.74 7.50 2.47
C ALA A 329 1.52 8.06 1.72
N GLN A 330 1.05 9.27 2.03
CA GLN A 330 -0.30 9.71 1.62
C GLN A 330 -0.52 9.68 0.11
N ALA A 331 0.41 10.21 -0.68
CA ALA A 331 0.33 10.19 -2.15
C ALA A 331 0.26 8.75 -2.72
N SER A 332 1.01 7.83 -2.10
CA SER A 332 0.99 6.42 -2.50
C SER A 332 -0.31 5.72 -2.07
N ILE A 333 -0.84 6.05 -0.89
CA ILE A 333 -2.15 5.59 -0.40
C ILE A 333 -3.25 6.03 -1.38
N ASP A 334 -3.26 7.30 -1.76
CA ASP A 334 -4.23 7.88 -2.70
C ASP A 334 -4.20 7.16 -4.06
N THR A 335 -3.00 6.94 -4.60
CA THR A 335 -2.80 6.24 -5.89
C THR A 335 -3.24 4.78 -5.81
N ILE A 336 -2.89 4.08 -4.72
CA ILE A 336 -3.27 2.67 -4.53
C ILE A 336 -4.79 2.54 -4.34
N ALA A 337 -5.41 3.44 -3.58
CA ALA A 337 -6.85 3.43 -3.38
C ALA A 337 -7.61 3.62 -4.71
N LEU A 338 -7.16 4.52 -5.58
CA LEU A 338 -7.72 4.67 -6.94
C LEU A 338 -7.54 3.40 -7.79
N TYR A 339 -6.36 2.78 -7.72
CA TYR A 339 -6.14 1.50 -8.41
C TYR A 339 -7.08 0.41 -7.90
N LEU A 340 -7.24 0.27 -6.58
CA LEU A 340 -8.16 -0.72 -6.01
C LEU A 340 -9.61 -0.40 -6.39
N GLN A 341 -10.00 0.87 -6.45
CA GLN A 341 -11.32 1.26 -6.93
C GLN A 341 -11.57 0.87 -8.39
N TYR A 342 -10.55 0.95 -9.26
CA TYR A 342 -10.61 0.41 -10.63
C TYR A 342 -10.70 -1.12 -10.67
N ARG A 343 -10.05 -1.80 -9.74
CA ARG A 343 -10.11 -3.27 -9.61
C ARG A 343 -11.42 -3.78 -9.01
N ASP A 344 -12.28 -2.88 -8.53
CA ASP A 344 -13.64 -3.13 -8.03
C ASP A 344 -13.73 -4.34 -7.07
N PRO A 345 -12.98 -4.35 -5.94
CA PRO A 345 -13.09 -5.41 -4.94
C PRO A 345 -14.52 -5.54 -4.44
N SER A 346 -14.98 -6.78 -4.28
CA SER A 346 -16.29 -7.02 -3.69
C SER A 346 -16.33 -6.62 -2.21
N ARG A 347 -17.56 -6.49 -1.70
CA ARG A 347 -17.83 -6.31 -0.28
C ARG A 347 -17.14 -7.34 0.61
N GLU A 348 -17.20 -8.59 0.18
CA GLU A 348 -16.59 -9.71 0.88
C GLU A 348 -15.06 -9.65 0.83
N ASP A 349 -14.47 -9.26 -0.30
CA ASP A 349 -13.02 -9.13 -0.45
C ASP A 349 -12.42 -8.09 0.52
N LEU A 350 -13.12 -6.97 0.72
CA LEU A 350 -12.69 -5.94 1.66
C LEU A 350 -12.90 -6.38 3.10
N ARG A 351 -14.05 -7.00 3.40
CA ARG A 351 -14.38 -7.50 4.74
C ARG A 351 -13.36 -8.52 5.23
N CYS A 352 -13.03 -9.54 4.43
CA CYS A 352 -12.14 -10.61 4.88
C CYS A 352 -10.72 -10.09 5.19
N VAL A 353 -10.21 -9.13 4.41
CA VAL A 353 -8.90 -8.52 4.66
C VAL A 353 -8.92 -7.65 5.90
N ARG A 354 -9.97 -6.84 6.09
CA ARG A 354 -10.12 -6.03 7.30
C ARG A 354 -10.24 -6.89 8.54
N ASP A 355 -11.07 -7.92 8.51
CA ASP A 355 -11.22 -8.84 9.64
C ASP A 355 -9.86 -9.44 10.02
N ALA A 356 -9.05 -9.87 9.05
CA ALA A 356 -7.72 -10.41 9.34
C ALA A 356 -6.79 -9.37 9.99
N ILE A 357 -6.71 -8.17 9.41
CA ILE A 357 -5.82 -7.09 9.88
C ILE A 357 -6.26 -6.56 11.25
N GLU A 358 -7.54 -6.23 11.40
CA GLU A 358 -8.04 -5.50 12.56
C GLU A 358 -8.19 -6.39 13.80
N ILE A 359 -8.51 -7.68 13.61
CA ILE A 359 -8.52 -8.65 14.72
C ILE A 359 -7.09 -8.88 15.25
N ASP A 360 -6.10 -8.98 14.36
CA ASP A 360 -4.69 -9.05 14.77
C ASP A 360 -4.23 -7.78 15.50
N ASN A 361 -4.63 -6.60 15.00
CA ASN A 361 -4.32 -5.33 15.66
C ASN A 361 -4.89 -5.27 17.08
N VAL A 362 -6.16 -5.64 17.28
CA VAL A 362 -6.78 -5.70 18.61
C VAL A 362 -6.03 -6.66 19.53
N ALA A 363 -5.64 -7.84 19.03
CA ALA A 363 -4.87 -8.80 19.81
C ALA A 363 -3.53 -8.23 20.28
N LYS A 364 -2.84 -7.46 19.43
CA LYS A 364 -1.59 -6.78 19.79
C LYS A 364 -1.81 -5.63 20.77
N VAL A 365 -2.85 -4.81 20.56
CA VAL A 365 -3.21 -3.69 21.44
C VAL A 365 -3.53 -4.20 22.86
N VAL A 366 -4.30 -5.27 23.00
CA VAL A 366 -4.60 -5.87 24.31
C VAL A 366 -3.33 -6.32 25.02
N LYS A 367 -2.39 -6.95 24.31
CA LYS A 367 -1.09 -7.36 24.87
C LYS A 367 -0.22 -6.17 25.32
N ARG A 368 -0.42 -4.99 24.73
CA ARG A 368 0.34 -3.76 25.00
C ARG A 368 -0.41 -2.77 25.90
N LEU A 369 -1.51 -3.18 26.55
CA LEU A 369 -2.37 -2.28 27.32
C LEU A 369 -1.64 -1.54 28.46
N ALA A 370 -0.56 -2.12 28.99
CA ALA A 370 0.26 -1.50 30.02
C ALA A 370 1.08 -0.30 29.50
N GLU A 371 1.25 -0.13 28.19
CA GLU A 371 1.95 1.01 27.62
C GLU A 371 1.11 2.29 27.78
N PRO A 372 1.67 3.39 28.31
CA PRO A 372 0.89 4.61 28.61
C PRO A 372 0.13 5.18 27.40
N GLN A 373 0.74 5.14 26.22
CA GLN A 373 0.14 5.59 24.96
C GLN A 373 -1.09 4.75 24.55
N VAL A 374 -1.05 3.44 24.79
CA VAL A 374 -2.16 2.53 24.48
C VAL A 374 -3.31 2.77 25.46
N ALA A 375 -3.00 2.83 26.76
CA ALA A 375 -3.98 3.11 27.80
C ALA A 375 -4.66 4.48 27.58
N ALA A 376 -3.89 5.52 27.25
CA ALA A 376 -4.41 6.85 26.97
C ALA A 376 -5.33 6.88 25.74
N PHE A 377 -4.96 6.19 24.66
CA PHE A 377 -5.81 6.07 23.48
C PHE A 377 -7.13 5.38 23.84
N VAL A 378 -7.08 4.20 24.44
CA VAL A 378 -8.29 3.44 24.81
C VAL A 378 -9.18 4.26 25.77
N ALA A 379 -8.59 4.97 26.74
CA ALA A 379 -9.33 5.86 27.63
C ALA A 379 -10.01 7.02 26.88
N SER A 380 -9.33 7.65 25.92
CA SER A 380 -9.90 8.75 25.13
C SER A 380 -11.11 8.28 24.29
N ARG A 381 -11.07 7.04 23.79
CA ARG A 381 -12.18 6.43 23.03
C ARG A 381 -13.35 5.98 23.88
N ARG A 382 -13.28 6.11 25.21
CA ARG A 382 -14.38 5.84 26.15
C ARG A 382 -15.15 7.11 26.55
N SER A 383 -14.77 8.27 26.02
CA SER A 383 -15.51 9.51 26.20
C SER A 383 -16.81 9.50 25.40
N GLY A 384 -17.90 10.04 25.97
CA GLY A 384 -19.22 10.06 25.33
C GLY A 384 -19.33 11.11 24.21
N LEU A 385 -20.29 10.92 23.30
CA LEU A 385 -20.64 11.91 22.29
C LEU A 385 -21.07 13.24 22.93
N PRO A 386 -20.77 14.40 22.30
CA PRO A 386 -21.32 15.70 22.71
C PRO A 386 -22.85 15.69 22.74
N ASP A 387 -23.43 16.53 23.60
CA ASP A 387 -24.87 16.60 23.86
C ASP A 387 -25.73 16.89 22.61
N ASP A 388 -26.92 16.28 22.56
CA ASP A 388 -27.80 16.05 21.38
C ASP A 388 -28.41 17.33 20.75
N SER A 389 -28.10 18.52 21.29
CA SER A 389 -28.91 19.72 21.12
C SER A 389 -28.63 20.54 19.85
N ARG A 390 -27.57 20.25 19.08
CA ARG A 390 -27.30 20.89 17.78
C ARG A 390 -26.62 19.94 16.80
N GLN A 391 -27.43 19.31 15.95
CA GLN A 391 -26.98 18.34 14.96
C GLN A 391 -26.72 19.04 13.63
N THR A 392 -25.46 19.29 13.28
CA THR A 392 -25.08 19.90 12.01
C THR A 392 -24.53 18.85 11.04
N PRO A 393 -24.59 19.09 9.71
CA PRO A 393 -23.88 18.24 8.74
C PRO A 393 -22.36 18.12 8.99
N ASP A 394 -21.77 19.10 9.69
CA ASP A 394 -20.36 19.03 10.11
C ASP A 394 -20.12 18.04 11.24
N ASP A 395 -21.10 17.81 12.10
CA ASP A 395 -21.00 16.81 13.18
C ASP A 395 -21.02 15.39 12.61
N VAL A 396 -21.88 15.14 11.62
CA VAL A 396 -21.90 13.86 10.88
C VAL A 396 -20.56 13.61 10.18
N ARG A 397 -20.02 14.63 9.49
CA ARG A 397 -18.70 14.53 8.85
C ARG A 397 -17.57 14.25 9.84
N ARG A 398 -17.61 14.87 11.02
CA ARG A 398 -16.64 14.64 12.08
C ARG A 398 -16.74 13.20 12.61
N ALA A 399 -17.94 12.70 12.81
CA ALA A 399 -18.12 11.35 13.33
C ALA A 399 -17.70 10.26 12.33
N ILE A 400 -17.88 10.49 11.02
CA ILE A 400 -17.29 9.63 9.98
C ILE A 400 -15.76 9.64 10.07
N ALA A 401 -15.13 10.81 10.31
CA ALA A 401 -13.69 10.87 10.50
C ALA A 401 -13.25 10.11 11.76
N GLU A 402 -13.97 10.29 12.88
CA GLU A 402 -13.74 9.58 14.14
C GLU A 402 -13.87 8.06 13.98
N GLU A 403 -14.78 7.60 13.13
CA GLU A 403 -14.92 6.18 12.81
C GLU A 403 -13.61 5.60 12.28
N PHE A 404 -13.05 6.23 11.24
CA PHE A 404 -11.77 5.80 10.68
C PHE A 404 -10.60 5.98 11.65
N ASP A 405 -10.58 7.07 12.43
CA ASP A 405 -9.52 7.36 13.39
C ASP A 405 -9.45 6.34 14.53
N PHE A 406 -10.56 5.69 14.87
CA PHE A 406 -10.57 4.58 15.83
C PHE A 406 -9.76 3.40 15.30
N HIS A 407 -10.07 2.96 14.08
CA HIS A 407 -9.44 1.80 13.44
C HIS A 407 -7.95 2.04 13.11
N VAL A 408 -7.63 3.21 12.54
CA VAL A 408 -6.23 3.60 12.27
C VAL A 408 -5.44 3.73 13.57
N GLY A 409 -6.03 4.29 14.62
CA GLY A 409 -5.37 4.40 15.92
C GLY A 409 -5.03 3.03 16.55
N LEU A 410 -5.93 2.05 16.45
CA LEU A 410 -5.64 0.68 16.89
C LEU A 410 -4.49 0.05 16.09
N ALA A 411 -4.45 0.26 14.76
CA ALA A 411 -3.39 -0.26 13.92
C ALA A 411 -2.01 0.36 14.21
N GLN A 412 -1.97 1.67 14.45
CA GLN A 412 -0.75 2.36 14.87
C GLN A 412 -0.21 1.80 16.20
N LEU A 413 -1.08 1.60 17.18
CA LEU A 413 -0.71 1.07 18.50
C LEU A 413 -0.33 -0.42 18.47
N ALA A 414 -0.90 -1.19 17.55
CA ALA A 414 -0.47 -2.56 17.27
C ALA A 414 1.00 -2.62 16.80
N GLY A 415 1.52 -1.51 16.26
CA GLY A 415 2.94 -1.29 15.94
C GLY A 415 3.47 -2.25 14.89
N ASN A 416 2.71 -2.48 13.83
CA ASN A 416 3.15 -3.18 12.63
C ASN A 416 2.97 -2.26 11.42
N ALA A 417 4.05 -1.64 10.96
CA ALA A 417 3.99 -0.59 9.93
C ALA A 417 3.33 -1.04 8.60
N PRO A 418 3.60 -2.26 8.07
CA PRO A 418 2.89 -2.76 6.90
C PRO A 418 1.37 -2.86 7.11
N LEU A 419 0.92 -3.44 8.22
CA LEU A 419 -0.51 -3.61 8.50
C LEU A 419 -1.23 -2.27 8.77
N ASP A 420 -0.58 -1.32 9.44
CA ASP A 420 -1.08 0.06 9.55
C ASP A 420 -1.30 0.69 8.17
N LEU A 421 -0.28 0.62 7.32
CA LEU A 421 -0.36 1.19 5.98
C LEU A 421 -1.47 0.54 5.14
N PHE A 422 -1.60 -0.79 5.21
CA PHE A 422 -2.63 -1.53 4.49
C PHE A 422 -4.03 -1.16 4.97
N LEU A 423 -4.23 -0.98 6.27
CA LEU A 423 -5.51 -0.50 6.79
C LEU A 423 -5.80 0.93 6.31
N ARG A 424 -4.80 1.82 6.30
CA ARG A 424 -4.95 3.20 5.79
C ARG A 424 -5.30 3.24 4.30
N ILE A 425 -4.77 2.32 3.50
CA ILE A 425 -5.14 2.15 2.09
C ILE A 425 -6.61 1.76 1.95
N ILE A 426 -7.05 0.79 2.74
CA ILE A 426 -8.44 0.34 2.74
C ILE A 426 -9.38 1.50 3.17
N VAL A 427 -9.02 2.21 4.24
CA VAL A 427 -9.75 3.40 4.72
C VAL A 427 -9.86 4.47 3.63
N GLU A 428 -8.78 4.75 2.89
CA GLU A 428 -8.82 5.73 1.80
C GLU A 428 -9.67 5.26 0.62
N LEU A 429 -9.61 3.97 0.27
CA LEU A 429 -10.50 3.40 -0.75
C LEU A 429 -11.97 3.63 -0.40
N PHE A 430 -12.36 3.46 0.86
CA PHE A 430 -13.73 3.70 1.30
C PHE A 430 -14.13 5.17 1.22
N ARG A 431 -13.27 6.08 1.69
CA ARG A 431 -13.50 7.53 1.58
C ARG A 431 -13.72 7.95 0.13
N ARG A 432 -12.97 7.36 -0.80
CA ARG A 432 -13.08 7.60 -2.25
C ARG A 432 -14.34 7.00 -2.84
N HIS A 433 -14.64 5.74 -2.53
CA HIS A 433 -15.86 5.08 -2.97
C HIS A 433 -17.08 5.92 -2.59
N TRP A 434 -17.22 6.25 -1.31
CA TRP A 434 -18.29 7.10 -0.78
C TRP A 434 -18.42 8.43 -1.52
N SER A 435 -17.29 9.12 -1.73
CA SER A 435 -17.26 10.42 -2.41
C SER A 435 -17.67 10.33 -3.89
N SER A 436 -17.35 9.21 -4.55
CA SER A 436 -17.60 9.00 -5.98
C SER A 436 -18.99 8.48 -6.31
N THR A 437 -19.59 7.68 -5.42
CA THR A 437 -20.93 7.10 -5.61
C THR A 437 -22.05 7.99 -5.12
N GLY A 438 -21.73 9.05 -4.37
CA GLY A 438 -22.74 9.99 -3.85
C GLY A 438 -23.68 9.33 -2.83
N GLN A 439 -23.19 8.32 -2.10
CA GLN A 439 -23.94 7.70 -1.00
C GLN A 439 -24.45 8.77 -0.03
N ALA A 440 -25.70 8.60 0.40
CA ALA A 440 -26.33 9.49 1.38
C ALA A 440 -25.56 9.43 2.69
N LEU A 441 -25.34 10.59 3.32
CA LEU A 441 -24.70 10.67 4.64
C LEU A 441 -25.41 9.75 5.65
N PRO A 442 -24.67 9.07 6.54
CA PRO A 442 -25.25 8.27 7.61
C PRO A 442 -26.20 9.12 8.46
N THR A 443 -27.27 8.51 8.96
CA THR A 443 -28.16 9.20 9.91
C THR A 443 -27.47 9.37 11.26
N TRP A 444 -27.99 10.22 12.14
CA TRP A 444 -27.46 10.26 13.51
C TRP A 444 -27.70 8.95 14.27
N SER A 445 -28.76 8.21 13.93
CA SER A 445 -28.97 6.89 14.55
C SER A 445 -27.84 5.91 14.19
N ASP A 446 -27.39 5.98 12.95
CA ASP A 446 -26.26 5.23 12.42
C ASP A 446 -24.98 5.61 13.18
N VAL A 447 -24.65 6.91 13.23
CA VAL A 447 -23.45 7.41 13.93
C VAL A 447 -23.44 7.01 15.41
N ARG A 448 -24.58 7.08 16.10
CA ARG A 448 -24.68 6.60 17.49
C ARG A 448 -24.41 5.10 17.61
N ALA A 449 -24.91 4.29 16.68
CA ALA A 449 -24.70 2.85 16.70
C ALA A 449 -23.22 2.48 16.56
N VAL A 450 -22.50 3.14 15.63
CA VAL A 450 -21.05 2.99 15.45
C VAL A 450 -20.28 3.45 16.68
N HIS A 451 -20.60 4.62 17.23
CA HIS A 451 -19.96 5.10 18.45
C HIS A 451 -20.15 4.13 19.62
N HIS A 452 -21.37 3.62 19.84
CA HIS A 452 -21.63 2.61 20.86
C HIS A 452 -20.87 1.29 20.61
N ALA A 453 -20.67 0.89 19.35
CA ALA A 453 -19.85 -0.27 19.03
C ALA A 453 -18.38 -0.03 19.39
N HIS A 454 -17.81 1.13 19.03
CA HIS A 454 -16.45 1.53 19.39
C HIS A 454 -16.24 1.59 20.91
N LEU A 455 -17.18 2.17 21.66
CA LEU A 455 -17.15 2.18 23.12
C LEU A 455 -17.07 0.75 23.69
N ARG A 456 -17.94 -0.16 23.23
CA ARG A 456 -17.92 -1.55 23.71
C ARG A 456 -16.63 -2.28 23.33
N ILE A 457 -16.03 -1.98 22.19
CA ILE A 457 -14.73 -2.55 21.81
C ILE A 457 -13.66 -2.00 22.76
N ALA A 458 -13.60 -0.68 22.97
CA ALA A 458 -12.65 -0.02 23.86
C ALA A 458 -12.76 -0.52 25.31
N ASP A 459 -13.97 -0.74 25.82
CA ASP A 459 -14.20 -1.32 27.16
C ASP A 459 -13.65 -2.75 27.26
N ALA A 460 -13.84 -3.57 26.23
CA ALA A 460 -13.31 -4.94 26.23
C ALA A 460 -11.78 -4.95 26.15
N VAL A 461 -11.20 -4.06 25.34
CA VAL A 461 -9.74 -3.86 25.26
C VAL A 461 -9.20 -3.39 26.62
N ALA A 462 -9.85 -2.41 27.26
CA ALA A 462 -9.45 -1.92 28.58
C ALA A 462 -9.54 -2.98 29.68
N ALA A 463 -10.47 -3.94 29.55
CA ALA A 463 -10.59 -5.08 30.44
C ALA A 463 -9.55 -6.19 30.16
N GLY A 464 -8.79 -6.09 29.07
CA GLY A 464 -7.87 -7.14 28.62
C GLY A 464 -8.58 -8.37 28.04
N ASP A 465 -9.89 -8.29 27.76
CA ASP A 465 -10.69 -9.41 27.26
C ASP A 465 -10.61 -9.48 25.73
N LEU A 466 -9.59 -10.19 25.25
CA LEU A 466 -9.36 -10.37 23.81
C LEU A 466 -10.54 -11.03 23.11
N SER A 467 -11.14 -12.07 23.71
CA SER A 467 -12.22 -12.82 23.08
C SER A 467 -13.44 -11.93 22.83
N VAL A 468 -13.82 -11.14 23.84
CA VAL A 468 -14.94 -10.20 23.73
C VAL A 468 -14.59 -9.04 22.81
N ALA A 469 -13.36 -8.50 22.87
CA ALA A 469 -12.92 -7.43 21.99
C ALA A 469 -12.96 -7.84 20.51
N SER A 470 -12.41 -9.02 20.17
CA SER A 470 -12.42 -9.57 18.82
C SER A 470 -13.84 -9.85 18.31
N TYR A 471 -14.70 -10.43 19.15
CA TYR A 471 -16.11 -10.66 18.78
C TYR A 471 -16.85 -9.35 18.51
N ARG A 472 -16.69 -8.34 19.38
CA ARG A 472 -17.33 -7.02 19.22
C ARG A 472 -16.82 -6.29 17.99
N LEU A 473 -15.51 -6.38 17.70
CA LEU A 473 -14.93 -5.79 16.51
C LEU A 473 -15.48 -6.44 15.23
N ARG A 474 -15.51 -7.77 15.14
CA ARG A 474 -16.08 -8.45 13.96
C ARG A 474 -17.53 -8.06 13.72
N ARG A 475 -18.35 -8.05 14.77
CA ARG A 475 -19.75 -7.60 14.65
C ARG A 475 -19.89 -6.14 14.24
N HIS A 476 -18.99 -5.28 14.69
CA HIS A 476 -18.94 -3.89 14.27
C HIS A 476 -18.60 -3.77 12.78
N LEU A 477 -17.56 -4.45 12.31
CA LEU A 477 -17.17 -4.47 10.90
C LEU A 477 -18.30 -5.00 10.00
N ASP A 478 -19.05 -6.00 10.46
CA ASP A 478 -20.22 -6.54 9.75
C ASP A 478 -21.38 -5.55 9.69
N ALA A 479 -21.71 -4.90 10.80
CA ALA A 479 -22.81 -3.94 10.86
C ALA A 479 -22.48 -2.67 10.08
N ALA A 480 -21.24 -2.21 10.20
CA ALA A 480 -20.75 -1.07 9.49
C ALA A 480 -20.49 -1.38 8.01
N ALA A 481 -20.43 -2.65 7.58
CA ALA A 481 -20.21 -2.99 6.16
C ALA A 481 -21.08 -2.18 5.19
N SER A 482 -22.33 -1.88 5.53
CA SER A 482 -23.23 -1.03 4.72
C SER A 482 -22.83 0.44 4.57
N TRP A 483 -21.95 0.96 5.43
CA TRP A 483 -21.38 2.30 5.33
C TRP A 483 -20.03 2.30 4.62
N TRP A 484 -19.32 1.17 4.70
CA TRP A 484 -18.00 1.04 4.11
C TRP A 484 -18.12 0.51 2.67
N LEU A 485 -19.23 -0.14 2.30
CA LEU A 485 -19.42 -0.91 1.06
C LEU A 485 -20.81 -0.70 0.48
#